data_AF-A0A399S5L1-F1
#
_entry.id   AF-A0A399S5L1-F1
#
_cell.length_a   1.000
_cell.length_b   1.000
_cell.length_c   1.000
_cell.angle_alpha   90.00
_cell.angle_beta   90.00
_cell.angle_gamma   90.00
#
_symmetry.space_group_name_H-M   'P 1'
#
loop_
_entity.id
_entity.type
_entity.pdbx_description
1 polymer ?
#
loop_
_entity_poly.entity_id
_entity_poly.type
_entity_poly.pdbx_seq_one_letter_code
_entity_poly.pdbx_strand_id
1 'polypeptide(L)'
;MNFDDIQKSWQKQHVPELITKESSKTMASQLQERVNALQRKIILTNVMMIVVLLLTSAVFVFIFREGVAPKTMWFDIGLGVMFGAILLSALAQWLKSLPWGHMKAVCSSSMYISHTLKSLRFRNTSIRLITPLQMVTTTIGLNLIYLDVFWDETWKLRFVMHVALIAVMILVGGLSLYYSSLHYQKLFEPVIKDLEELQNKLETI
;
A
#
# COMPACT_ATOMS: atom_id res chain seq x y z
N MET A 1 3.67 -47.36 50.68
CA MET A 1 3.64 -46.04 50.02
C MET A 1 3.08 -45.05 51.02
N ASN A 2 3.88 -44.07 51.46
CA ASN A 2 3.49 -43.13 52.50
C ASN A 2 2.77 -41.92 51.87
N PHE A 3 1.78 -41.34 52.57
CA PHE A 3 0.98 -40.23 52.03
C PHE A 3 1.86 -39.02 51.66
N ASP A 4 2.93 -38.80 52.43
CA ASP A 4 3.94 -37.77 52.17
C ASP A 4 4.68 -37.97 50.84
N ASP A 5 4.89 -39.21 50.40
CA ASP A 5 5.54 -39.50 49.12
C ASP A 5 4.60 -39.20 47.96
N ILE A 6 3.31 -39.47 48.11
CA ILE A 6 2.29 -39.17 47.10
C ILE A 6 2.11 -37.64 46.99
N GLN A 7 2.07 -36.93 48.11
CA GLN A 7 1.95 -35.48 48.13
C GLN A 7 3.18 -34.78 47.52
N LYS A 8 4.39 -35.26 47.84
CA LYS A 8 5.62 -34.76 47.19
C LYS A 8 5.66 -35.08 45.70
N SER A 9 5.11 -36.21 45.27
CA SER A 9 5.01 -36.58 43.85
C SER A 9 4.05 -35.67 43.10
N TRP A 10 2.92 -35.32 43.74
CA TRP A 10 1.89 -34.44 43.17
C TRP A 10 2.38 -32.99 43.06
N GLN A 11 3.15 -32.50 44.03
CA GLN A 11 3.79 -31.18 43.96
C GLN A 11 4.97 -31.12 42.98
N LYS A 12 5.57 -32.26 42.65
CA LYS A 12 6.66 -32.38 41.65
C LYS A 12 6.16 -32.61 40.23
N GLN A 13 4.88 -32.92 40.02
CA GLN A 13 4.29 -32.81 38.69
C GLN A 13 4.33 -31.34 38.31
N HIS A 14 5.27 -30.98 37.43
CA HIS A 14 5.29 -29.70 36.75
C HIS A 14 3.88 -29.43 36.25
N VAL A 15 3.24 -28.44 36.87
CA VAL A 15 2.11 -27.74 36.26
C VAL A 15 2.59 -27.45 34.84
N PRO A 16 1.91 -27.94 33.79
CA PRO A 16 2.30 -27.58 32.43
C PRO A 16 2.37 -26.07 32.42
N GLU A 17 3.52 -25.50 32.05
CA GLU A 17 3.69 -24.05 31.99
C GLU A 17 2.42 -23.49 31.39
N LEU A 18 1.61 -22.85 32.24
CA LEU A 18 0.49 -22.06 31.77
C LEU A 18 1.18 -21.00 30.95
N ILE A 19 1.26 -21.23 29.63
CA ILE A 19 1.55 -20.20 28.64
C ILE A 19 0.50 -19.15 28.96
N THR A 20 0.94 -18.17 29.74
CA THR A 20 0.06 -17.36 30.57
C THR A 20 -0.87 -16.63 29.60
N LYS A 21 -2.19 -16.74 29.82
CA LYS A 21 -3.18 -15.91 29.12
C LYS A 21 -2.79 -14.42 29.16
N GLU A 22 -2.02 -13.99 30.15
CA GLU A 22 -1.37 -12.68 30.21
C GLU A 22 -0.27 -12.47 29.17
N SER A 23 0.66 -13.41 28.98
CA SER A 23 1.69 -13.33 27.91
C SER A 23 1.05 -13.26 26.52
N SER A 24 0.01 -14.08 26.28
CA SER A 24 -0.80 -14.05 25.06
C SER A 24 -1.56 -12.73 24.86
N LYS A 25 -2.15 -12.17 25.93
CA LYS A 25 -2.83 -10.85 25.89
C LYS A 25 -1.86 -9.71 25.61
N THR A 26 -0.66 -9.76 26.17
CA THR A 26 0.38 -8.74 25.95
C THR A 26 0.94 -8.80 24.53
N MET A 27 1.11 -9.99 23.97
CA MET A 27 1.53 -10.15 22.56
C MET A 27 0.44 -9.70 21.58
N ALA A 28 -0.83 -10.06 21.85
CA ALA A 28 -1.96 -9.64 21.02
C ALA A 28 -2.21 -8.11 21.08
N SER A 29 -2.04 -7.48 22.25
CA SER A 29 -2.18 -6.03 22.40
C SER A 29 -1.06 -5.27 21.68
N GLN A 30 0.19 -5.75 21.77
CA GLN A 30 1.33 -5.18 21.04
C GLN A 30 1.18 -5.33 19.52
N LEU A 31 0.71 -6.49 19.04
CA LEU A 31 0.44 -6.69 17.62
C LEU A 31 -0.68 -5.77 17.13
N GLN A 32 -1.73 -5.60 17.93
CA GLN A 32 -2.83 -4.71 17.62
C GLN A 32 -2.39 -3.25 17.54
N GLU A 33 -1.48 -2.81 18.42
CA GLU A 33 -0.89 -1.47 18.36
C GLU A 33 -0.09 -1.27 17.06
N ARG A 34 0.72 -2.25 16.66
CA ARG A 34 1.48 -2.21 15.39
C ARG A 34 0.55 -2.16 14.18
N VAL A 35 -0.51 -2.96 14.17
CA VAL A 35 -1.52 -2.93 13.09
C VAL A 35 -2.22 -1.58 13.02
N ASN A 36 -2.63 -1.02 14.15
CA ASN A 36 -3.27 0.29 14.21
C ASN A 36 -2.33 1.41 13.75
N ALA A 37 -1.06 1.36 14.16
CA ALA A 37 -0.04 2.33 13.73
C ALA A 37 0.20 2.24 12.22
N LEU A 38 0.28 1.03 11.66
CA LEU A 38 0.34 0.82 10.22
C LEU A 38 -0.89 1.41 9.55
N GLN A 39 -2.10 1.04 9.96
CA GLN A 39 -3.35 1.54 9.37
C GLN A 39 -3.44 3.07 9.38
N ARG A 40 -3.11 3.73 10.50
CA ARG A 40 -3.05 5.20 10.56
C ARG A 40 -2.07 5.77 9.55
N LYS A 41 -0.88 5.16 9.42
CA LYS A 41 0.11 5.56 8.41
C LYS A 41 -0.43 5.37 6.99
N ILE A 42 -1.14 4.29 6.70
CA ILE A 42 -1.77 4.07 5.38
C ILE A 42 -2.78 5.18 5.08
N ILE A 43 -3.68 5.46 6.02
CA ILE A 43 -4.72 6.49 5.85
C ILE A 43 -4.07 7.85 5.62
N LEU A 44 -3.08 8.22 6.44
CA LEU A 44 -2.35 9.48 6.27
C LEU A 44 -1.65 9.56 4.92
N THR A 45 -0.95 8.50 4.49
CA THR A 45 -0.32 8.46 3.16
C THR A 45 -1.35 8.62 2.04
N ASN A 46 -2.51 7.96 2.14
CA ASN A 46 -3.55 8.06 1.13
C ASN A 46 -4.17 9.46 1.08
N VAL A 47 -4.43 10.09 2.23
CA VAL A 47 -4.94 11.47 2.30
C VAL A 47 -3.92 12.43 1.68
N MET A 48 -2.65 12.32 2.05
CA MET A 48 -1.59 13.15 1.48
C MET A 48 -1.47 12.95 -0.03
N MET A 49 -1.59 11.72 -0.53
CA MET A 49 -1.58 11.43 -1.97
C MET A 49 -2.74 12.12 -2.69
N ILE A 50 -3.96 12.10 -2.13
CA ILE A 50 -5.12 12.78 -2.72
C ILE A 50 -4.91 14.29 -2.75
N VAL A 51 -4.40 14.88 -1.66
CA VAL A 51 -4.11 16.32 -1.60
C VAL A 51 -3.07 16.70 -2.66
N VAL A 52 -1.97 15.95 -2.77
CA VAL A 52 -0.94 16.18 -3.79
C VAL A 52 -1.52 16.03 -5.19
N LEU A 53 -2.37 15.03 -5.43
CA LEU A 53 -3.03 14.81 -6.71
C LEU A 53 -3.90 16.01 -7.11
N LEU A 54 -4.74 16.49 -6.19
CA LEU A 54 -5.63 17.63 -6.43
C LEU A 54 -4.83 18.91 -6.71
N LEU A 55 -3.80 19.19 -5.90
CA LEU A 55 -2.92 20.34 -6.12
C LEU A 55 -2.20 20.26 -7.46
N THR A 56 -1.63 19.10 -7.79
CA THR A 56 -0.92 18.89 -9.06
C THR A 56 -1.88 19.04 -10.24
N SER A 57 -3.08 18.46 -10.14
CA SER A 57 -4.12 18.60 -11.16
C SER A 57 -4.55 20.04 -11.35
N ALA A 58 -4.72 20.81 -10.27
CA ALA A 58 -5.07 22.22 -10.34
C ALA A 58 -3.97 23.03 -11.04
N VAL A 59 -2.70 22.80 -10.70
CA VAL A 59 -1.56 23.45 -11.38
C VAL A 59 -1.55 23.13 -12.87
N PHE A 60 -1.76 21.87 -13.25
CA PHE A 60 -1.77 21.50 -14.68
C PHE A 60 -2.94 22.13 -15.44
N VAL A 61 -4.13 22.18 -14.85
CA VAL A 61 -5.34 22.69 -15.51
C VAL A 61 -5.37 24.22 -15.58
N PHE A 62 -5.02 24.91 -14.49
CA PHE A 62 -5.18 26.37 -14.40
C PHE A 62 -3.92 27.15 -14.76
N ILE A 63 -2.73 26.59 -14.56
CA ILE A 63 -1.47 27.31 -14.78
C ILE A 63 -0.80 26.80 -16.05
N PHE A 64 -0.55 25.48 -16.12
CA PHE A 64 0.25 24.91 -17.21
C PHE A 64 -0.50 24.94 -18.54
N ARG A 65 -1.79 24.57 -18.55
CA ARG A 65 -2.63 24.61 -19.74
C ARG A 65 -2.70 26.00 -20.37
N GLU A 66 -2.86 27.04 -19.56
CA GLU A 66 -2.89 28.43 -20.06
C GLU A 66 -1.53 28.86 -20.62
N GLY A 67 -0.44 28.53 -19.92
CA GLY A 67 0.91 28.91 -20.33
C GLY A 67 1.38 28.22 -21.62
N VAL A 68 0.92 27.00 -21.89
CA VAL A 68 1.33 26.22 -23.07
C VAL A 68 0.40 26.42 -24.26
N ALA A 69 -0.83 26.91 -24.03
CA ALA A 69 -1.84 27.16 -25.07
C ALA A 69 -1.98 25.97 -26.04
N PRO A 70 -2.51 24.83 -25.55
CA PRO A 70 -2.54 23.57 -26.31
C PRO A 70 -3.24 23.74 -27.66
N LYS A 71 -2.68 23.10 -28.68
CA LYS A 71 -3.12 23.27 -30.08
C LYS A 71 -4.16 22.25 -30.48
N THR A 72 -4.17 21.09 -29.82
CA THR A 72 -5.06 19.99 -30.13
C THR A 72 -5.66 19.39 -28.86
N MET A 73 -6.68 18.55 -29.04
CA MET A 73 -7.32 17.79 -27.96
C MET A 73 -6.40 16.75 -27.29
N TRP A 74 -5.22 16.46 -27.86
CA TRP A 74 -4.30 15.46 -27.31
C TRP A 74 -3.76 15.85 -25.94
N PHE A 75 -3.60 17.14 -25.68
CA PHE A 75 -3.21 17.64 -24.37
C PHE A 75 -4.25 17.29 -23.30
N ASP A 76 -5.52 17.62 -23.55
CA ASP A 76 -6.61 17.37 -22.61
C ASP A 76 -6.87 15.87 -22.43
N ILE A 77 -6.75 15.06 -23.50
CA ILE A 77 -6.79 13.59 -23.40
C ILE A 77 -5.63 13.07 -22.54
N GLY A 78 -4.41 13.56 -22.77
CA GLY A 78 -3.23 13.15 -22.02
C GLY A 78 -3.35 13.44 -20.52
N LEU A 79 -3.88 14.63 -20.17
CA LEU A 79 -4.21 14.97 -18.78
C LEU A 79 -5.29 14.04 -18.21
N GLY A 80 -6.36 13.80 -18.95
CA GLY A 80 -7.45 12.91 -18.53
C GLY A 80 -6.98 11.47 -18.28
N VAL A 81 -6.15 10.93 -19.16
CA VAL A 81 -5.54 9.60 -19.02
C VAL A 81 -4.63 9.53 -17.80
N MET A 82 -3.76 10.52 -17.61
CA MET A 82 -2.82 10.57 -16.49
C MET A 82 -3.55 10.68 -15.15
N PHE A 83 -4.40 11.70 -14.98
CA PHE A 83 -5.10 11.93 -13.72
C PHE A 83 -6.20 10.91 -13.45
N GLY A 84 -6.91 10.43 -14.49
CA GLY A 84 -7.90 9.38 -14.36
C GLY A 84 -7.30 8.07 -13.85
N ALA A 85 -6.13 7.68 -14.38
CA ALA A 85 -5.44 6.47 -13.93
C ALA A 85 -4.94 6.59 -12.48
N ILE A 86 -4.40 7.75 -12.10
CA ILE A 86 -3.96 8.00 -10.73
C ILE A 86 -5.17 8.01 -9.77
N LEU A 87 -6.27 8.64 -10.15
CA LEU A 87 -7.50 8.69 -9.36
C LEU A 87 -8.08 7.30 -9.13
N LEU A 88 -8.20 6.48 -10.17
CA LEU A 88 -8.66 5.09 -10.06
C LEU A 88 -7.77 4.26 -9.14
N SER A 89 -6.44 4.45 -9.25
CA SER A 89 -5.48 3.76 -8.39
C SER A 89 -5.60 4.20 -6.93
N ALA A 90 -5.76 5.51 -6.68
CA ALA A 90 -5.97 6.07 -5.35
C ALA A 90 -7.29 5.58 -4.73
N LEU A 91 -8.37 5.55 -5.50
CA LEU A 91 -9.67 5.02 -5.07
C LEU A 91 -9.58 3.53 -4.73
N ALA A 92 -8.91 2.72 -5.56
CA ALA A 92 -8.71 1.30 -5.30
C ALA A 92 -7.91 1.07 -4.00
N GLN A 93 -6.86 1.86 -3.77
CA GLN A 93 -6.09 1.81 -2.52
C GLN A 93 -6.92 2.26 -1.32
N TRP A 94 -7.72 3.33 -1.46
CA TRP A 94 -8.60 3.85 -0.41
C TRP A 94 -9.62 2.80 0.04
N LEU A 95 -10.37 2.24 -0.91
CA LEU A 95 -11.41 1.23 -0.66
C LEU A 95 -10.86 -0.05 -0.01
N LYS A 96 -9.61 -0.40 -0.30
CA LYS A 96 -8.96 -1.61 0.28
C LYS A 96 -8.20 -1.32 1.57
N SER A 97 -7.91 -0.05 1.88
CA SER A 97 -7.19 0.36 3.10
C SER A 97 -8.07 0.52 4.33
N LEU A 98 -9.38 0.67 4.16
CA LEU A 98 -10.33 0.84 5.27
C LEU A 98 -10.81 -0.55 5.77
N PRO A 99 -10.49 -0.97 7.00
CA PRO A 99 -11.36 -1.90 7.68
C PRO A 99 -12.71 -1.18 7.83
N TRP A 100 -13.75 -1.64 7.15
CA TRP A 100 -15.10 -1.07 7.32
C TRP A 100 -15.38 -0.95 8.81
N GLY A 101 -15.69 0.28 9.26
CA GLY A 101 -15.69 0.74 10.65
C GLY A 101 -16.67 0.05 11.61
N HIS A 102 -17.20 -1.11 11.24
CA HIS A 102 -18.10 -1.93 12.03
C HIS A 102 -17.44 -3.12 12.71
N MET A 103 -16.20 -3.48 12.36
CA MET A 103 -15.47 -4.51 13.10
C MET A 103 -14.75 -3.87 14.27
N LYS A 104 -15.20 -4.15 15.51
CA LYS A 104 -14.41 -3.83 16.71
C LYS A 104 -13.01 -4.40 16.48
N ALA A 105 -12.02 -3.50 16.36
CA ALA A 105 -10.63 -3.87 16.18
C ALA A 105 -10.22 -4.65 17.43
N VAL A 106 -10.29 -5.98 17.35
CA VAL A 106 -9.84 -6.87 18.39
C VAL A 106 -9.17 -8.02 17.67
N CYS A 107 -7.86 -8.17 17.88
CA CYS A 107 -7.08 -9.30 17.35
C CYS A 107 -7.54 -10.67 17.88
N SER A 108 -8.61 -10.75 18.69
CA SER A 108 -9.29 -11.99 19.07
C SER A 108 -10.36 -12.43 18.06
N SER A 109 -10.68 -11.61 17.05
CA SER A 109 -11.65 -11.94 16.01
C SER A 109 -10.94 -12.45 14.76
N SER A 110 -11.15 -13.72 14.40
CA SER A 110 -10.64 -14.31 13.16
C SER A 110 -11.07 -13.50 11.92
N MET A 111 -12.29 -12.94 11.93
CA MET A 111 -12.80 -12.10 10.84
C MET A 111 -11.98 -10.81 10.66
N TYR A 112 -11.57 -10.16 11.76
CA TYR A 112 -10.72 -8.96 11.71
C TYR A 112 -9.31 -9.28 11.19
N ILE A 113 -8.72 -10.40 11.64
CA ILE A 113 -7.39 -10.85 11.18
C ILE A 113 -7.43 -11.16 9.68
N SER A 114 -8.40 -11.93 9.22
CA SER A 114 -8.57 -12.28 7.80
C SER A 114 -8.74 -11.04 6.90
N HIS A 115 -9.58 -10.08 7.32
CA HIS A 115 -9.74 -8.83 6.58
C HIS A 115 -8.46 -8.00 6.52
N THR A 116 -7.73 -7.93 7.64
CA THR A 116 -6.46 -7.20 7.73
C THR A 116 -5.39 -7.85 6.85
N LEU A 117 -5.25 -9.18 6.89
CA LEU A 117 -4.36 -9.93 6.01
C LEU A 117 -4.69 -9.71 4.53
N LYS A 118 -5.98 -9.72 4.16
CA LYS A 118 -6.43 -9.45 2.79
C LYS A 118 -6.04 -8.04 2.33
N SER A 119 -6.18 -7.03 3.21
CA SER A 119 -5.78 -5.65 2.93
C SER A 119 -4.25 -5.52 2.77
N LEU A 120 -3.47 -6.11 3.69
CA LEU A 120 -2.02 -6.07 3.64
C LEU A 120 -1.47 -6.80 2.40
N ARG A 121 -2.01 -7.97 2.05
CA ARG A 121 -1.64 -8.70 0.83
C ARG A 121 -2.03 -7.93 -0.45
N PHE A 122 -3.17 -7.24 -0.45
CA PHE A 122 -3.55 -6.38 -1.56
C PHE A 122 -2.53 -5.25 -1.81
N ARG A 123 -1.83 -4.78 -0.77
CA ARG A 123 -0.73 -3.82 -0.90
C ARG A 123 0.42 -4.37 -1.75
N ASN A 124 0.79 -5.65 -1.57
CA ASN A 124 1.79 -6.31 -2.41
C ASN A 124 1.33 -6.39 -3.87
N THR A 125 0.07 -6.81 -4.09
CA THR A 125 -0.53 -6.85 -5.43
C THR A 125 -0.54 -5.46 -6.08
N SER A 126 -0.83 -4.43 -5.29
CA SER A 126 -0.81 -3.04 -5.75
C SER A 126 0.59 -2.64 -6.23
N ILE A 127 1.62 -2.93 -5.45
CA ILE A 127 3.01 -2.62 -5.81
C ILE A 127 3.45 -3.40 -7.06
N ARG A 128 3.06 -4.68 -7.18
CA ARG A 128 3.53 -5.56 -8.27
C ARG A 128 2.78 -5.39 -9.59
N LEU A 129 1.50 -5.01 -9.55
CA LEU A 129 0.64 -4.96 -10.75
C LEU A 129 0.06 -3.58 -11.00
N ILE A 130 -0.54 -2.96 -9.98
CA ILE A 130 -1.25 -1.68 -10.15
C ILE A 130 -0.24 -0.55 -10.40
N THR A 131 0.85 -0.49 -9.64
CA THR A 131 1.87 0.55 -9.77
C THR A 131 2.56 0.54 -11.14
N PRO A 132 3.03 -0.59 -11.69
CA PRO A 132 3.57 -0.63 -13.06
C PRO A 132 2.55 -0.22 -14.11
N LEU A 133 1.30 -0.70 -13.99
CA LEU A 133 0.22 -0.33 -14.92
C LEU A 133 -0.02 1.19 -14.88
N GLN A 134 -0.08 1.78 -13.69
CA GLN A 134 -0.22 3.21 -13.50
C GLN A 134 0.96 3.99 -14.11
N MET A 135 2.20 3.50 -13.96
CA MET A 135 3.38 4.12 -14.56
C MET A 135 3.31 4.12 -16.09
N VAL A 136 2.88 3.01 -16.69
CA VAL A 136 2.69 2.91 -18.15
C VAL A 136 1.62 3.90 -18.60
N THR A 137 0.46 3.94 -17.95
CA THR A 137 -0.63 4.86 -18.31
C THR A 137 -0.23 6.32 -18.13
N THR A 138 0.53 6.64 -17.08
CA THR A 138 1.08 7.99 -16.87
C THR A 138 2.09 8.36 -17.97
N THR A 139 2.93 7.41 -18.37
CA THR A 139 3.88 7.61 -19.49
C THR A 139 3.15 7.87 -20.79
N ILE A 140 2.06 7.15 -21.07
CA ILE A 140 1.21 7.40 -22.24
C ILE A 140 0.60 8.80 -22.18
N GLY A 141 0.01 9.19 -21.04
CA GLY A 141 -0.58 10.51 -20.86
C GLY A 141 0.43 11.66 -21.05
N LEU A 142 1.64 11.53 -20.47
CA LEU A 142 2.72 12.50 -20.66
C LEU A 142 3.19 12.58 -22.11
N ASN A 143 3.23 11.46 -22.83
CA ASN A 143 3.59 11.46 -24.25
C ASN A 143 2.52 12.15 -25.11
N LEU A 144 1.24 12.00 -24.80
CA LEU A 144 0.17 12.72 -25.50
C LEU A 144 0.26 14.23 -25.27
N ILE A 145 0.53 14.65 -24.04
CA ILE A 145 0.79 16.06 -23.70
C ILE A 145 2.01 16.55 -24.49
N TYR A 146 3.11 15.81 -24.43
CA TYR A 146 4.36 16.14 -25.10
C TYR A 146 4.18 16.33 -26.62
N LEU A 147 3.44 15.43 -27.27
CA LEU A 147 3.16 15.51 -28.70
C LEU A 147 2.44 16.80 -29.09
N ASP A 148 1.54 17.29 -28.25
CA ASP A 148 0.83 18.55 -28.49
C ASP A 148 1.71 19.77 -28.24
N VAL A 149 2.43 19.80 -27.11
CA VAL A 149 3.30 20.94 -26.74
C VAL A 149 4.38 21.19 -27.78
N PHE A 150 5.00 20.13 -28.30
CA PHE A 150 6.11 20.21 -29.24
C PHE A 150 5.66 20.02 -30.70
N TRP A 151 4.38 20.26 -31.01
CA TRP A 151 3.82 19.98 -32.34
C TRP A 151 4.59 20.65 -33.51
N ASP A 152 5.00 21.92 -33.31
CA ASP A 152 5.68 22.73 -34.34
C ASP A 152 7.19 22.48 -34.40
N GLU A 153 7.73 21.68 -33.48
CA GLU A 153 9.17 21.50 -33.35
C GLU A 153 9.72 20.50 -34.35
N THR A 154 11.04 20.55 -34.57
CA THR A 154 11.70 19.63 -35.51
C THR A 154 11.52 18.17 -35.08
N TRP A 155 11.39 17.26 -36.06
CA TRP A 155 11.20 15.83 -35.78
C TRP A 155 12.34 15.24 -34.95
N LYS A 156 13.58 15.73 -35.13
CA LYS A 156 14.77 15.31 -34.38
C LYS A 156 14.64 15.65 -32.91
N LEU A 157 14.26 16.90 -32.59
CA LEU A 157 14.07 17.34 -31.21
C LEU A 157 12.95 16.53 -30.54
N ARG A 158 11.83 16.32 -31.26
CA ARG A 158 10.71 15.50 -30.79
C ARG A 158 11.13 14.08 -30.43
N PHE A 159 11.92 13.45 -31.29
CA PHE A 159 12.41 12.09 -31.05
C PHE A 159 13.35 12.02 -29.85
N VAL A 160 14.32 12.94 -29.74
CA VAL A 160 15.27 12.98 -28.62
C VAL A 160 14.55 13.15 -27.28
N MET A 161 13.61 14.09 -27.21
CA MET A 161 12.83 14.35 -26.00
C MET A 161 11.90 13.19 -25.64
N HIS A 162 11.29 12.52 -26.63
CA HIS A 162 10.48 11.32 -26.40
C HIS A 162 11.30 10.20 -25.78
N VAL A 163 12.48 9.92 -26.33
CA VAL A 163 13.42 8.90 -25.80
C VAL A 163 13.91 9.30 -24.41
N ALA A 164 14.26 10.57 -24.20
CA ALA A 164 14.70 11.07 -22.90
C ALA A 164 13.60 10.95 -21.84
N LEU A 165 12.36 11.31 -22.17
CA LEU A 165 11.21 11.19 -21.27
C LEU A 165 10.96 9.72 -20.90
N ILE A 166 10.96 8.82 -21.88
CA ILE A 166 10.79 7.38 -21.62
C ILE A 166 11.91 6.84 -20.72
N ALA A 167 13.17 7.20 -20.98
CA ALA A 167 14.31 6.78 -20.17
C ALA A 167 14.17 7.25 -18.71
N VAL A 168 13.77 8.52 -18.51
CA VAL A 168 13.51 9.07 -17.17
C VAL A 168 12.35 8.33 -16.49
N MET A 169 11.25 8.07 -17.21
CA MET A 169 10.09 7.37 -16.66
C MET A 169 10.42 5.92 -16.26
N ILE A 170 11.23 5.21 -17.07
CA ILE A 170 11.71 3.87 -16.74
C ILE A 170 12.60 3.90 -15.49
N LEU A 171 13.52 4.86 -15.39
CA LEU A 171 14.43 4.98 -14.26
C LEU A 171 13.67 5.32 -12.96
N VAL A 172 12.82 6.34 -12.99
CA VAL A 172 12.00 6.75 -11.84
C VAL A 172 11.02 5.63 -11.45
N GLY A 173 10.42 4.98 -12.45
CA GLY A 173 9.51 3.86 -12.23
C GLY A 173 10.20 2.67 -11.56
N GLY A 174 11.36 2.26 -12.08
CA GLY A 174 12.17 1.18 -11.53
C GLY A 174 12.62 1.45 -10.10
N LEU A 175 13.12 2.66 -9.83
CA LEU A 175 13.49 3.07 -8.47
C LEU A 175 12.28 3.04 -7.52
N SER A 176 11.15 3.59 -7.94
CA SER A 176 9.92 3.62 -7.14
C SER A 176 9.41 2.21 -6.80
N LEU A 177 9.45 1.27 -7.76
CA LEU A 177 9.10 -0.13 -7.52
C LEU A 177 10.08 -0.81 -6.58
N TYR A 178 11.38 -0.58 -6.75
CA TYR A 178 12.43 -1.12 -5.87
C TYR A 178 12.23 -0.64 -4.42
N TYR A 179 12.11 0.68 -4.21
CA TYR A 179 11.87 1.24 -2.88
C TYR A 179 10.56 0.76 -2.27
N SER A 180 9.49 0.68 -3.05
CA SER A 180 8.18 0.20 -2.58
C SER A 180 8.23 -1.27 -2.16
N SER A 181 8.92 -2.11 -2.93
CA SER A 181 9.11 -3.53 -2.60
C SER A 181 9.93 -3.70 -1.31
N LEU A 182 11.01 -2.94 -1.17
CA LEU A 182 11.88 -2.98 0.00
C LEU A 182 11.15 -2.48 1.27
N HIS A 183 10.34 -1.42 1.13
CA HIS A 183 9.48 -0.91 2.20
C HIS A 183 8.41 -1.92 2.61
N TYR A 184 7.81 -2.61 1.64
CA TYR A 184 6.84 -3.67 1.89
C TYR A 184 7.46 -4.82 2.70
N GLN A 185 8.61 -5.32 2.27
CA GLN A 185 9.31 -6.42 2.95
C GLN A 185 9.70 -6.07 4.39
N LYS A 186 10.14 -4.82 4.65
CA LYS A 186 10.59 -4.41 5.99
C LYS A 186 9.46 -4.14 6.96
N LEU A 187 8.33 -3.60 6.51
CA LEU A 187 7.28 -3.10 7.41
C LEU A 187 6.01 -3.95 7.41
N PHE A 188 5.65 -4.55 6.28
CA PHE A 188 4.38 -5.26 6.13
C PHE A 188 4.56 -6.77 6.30
N GLU A 189 5.61 -7.34 5.71
CA GLU A 189 5.88 -8.79 5.80
C GLU A 189 5.95 -9.33 7.24
N PRO A 190 6.64 -8.67 8.21
CA PRO A 190 6.72 -9.18 9.58
C PRO A 190 5.35 -9.21 10.25
N VAL A 191 4.55 -8.14 10.08
CA VAL A 191 3.21 -8.04 10.66
C VAL A 191 2.24 -9.04 10.02
N ILE A 192 2.38 -9.33 8.74
CA ILE A 192 1.60 -10.39 8.06
C ILE A 192 1.92 -11.74 8.68
N LYS A 193 3.21 -12.09 8.86
CA LYS A 193 3.62 -13.35 9.48
C LYS A 193 3.11 -13.48 10.92
N ASP A 194 3.22 -12.42 11.71
CA ASP A 194 2.72 -12.38 13.09
C ASP A 194 1.19 -12.59 13.13
N LEU A 195 0.45 -12.00 12.18
CA LEU A 195 -1.01 -12.17 12.06
C LEU A 195 -1.41 -13.57 11.60
N GLU A 196 -0.66 -14.18 10.67
CA GLU A 196 -0.89 -15.56 10.21
C GLU A 196 -0.63 -16.57 11.34
N GLU A 197 0.42 -16.36 12.13
CA GLU A 197 0.70 -17.21 13.30
C GLU A 197 -0.42 -17.11 14.34
N LEU A 198 -0.94 -15.90 14.59
CA LEU A 198 -2.06 -15.69 15.50
C LEU A 198 -3.35 -16.34 14.98
N GLN A 199 -3.62 -16.27 13.68
CA GLN A 199 -4.77 -16.91 13.05
C GLN A 199 -4.71 -18.44 13.24
N ASN A 200 -3.56 -19.05 12.95
CA ASN A 200 -3.38 -20.50 13.10
C ASN A 200 -3.61 -20.95 14.55
N LYS A 201 -3.10 -20.19 15.53
CA LYS A 201 -3.31 -20.47 16.96
C LYS A 201 -4.79 -20.40 17.36
N LEU A 202 -5.55 -19.48 16.80
CA LEU A 202 -6.98 -19.31 17.06
C LEU A 202 -7.85 -20.37 16.37
N GLU A 203 -7.40 -20.95 15.26
CA GLU A 203 -8.11 -22.03 14.54
C GLU A 203 -7.83 -23.42 15.12
N THR A 204 -6.75 -23.59 15.90
CA THR A 204 -6.39 -24.84 16.61
C THR A 204 -7.00 -25.00 18.02
N ILE A 205 -7.75 -24.01 18.52
CA ILE A 205 -8.45 -24.04 19.81
C ILE A 205 -9.94 -24.28 19.57
#